data_AF-A0AAN5RF33-F1
#
_entry.id   AF-A0AAN5RF33-F1
#
_cell.length_a   1.000
_cell.length_b   1.000
_cell.length_c   1.000
_cell.angle_alpha   90.00
_cell.angle_beta   90.00
_cell.angle_gamma   90.00
#
_symmetry.space_group_name_H-M   'P 1'
#
loop_
_entity.id
_entity.type
_entity.pdbx_description
1 polymer ?
#
loop_
_entity_poly.entity_id
_entity_poly.type
_entity_poly.pdbx_seq_one_letter_code
_entity_poly.pdbx_strand_id
1 'polypeptide(L)'
;MAKPYVRLDKNDAAVLLVDHQTGLLSLVRDIDPDKFKNNVLALGDLAKYFGLPTILTTSFENGPNGPLVPELKEQFPDAPYIARP
;
A
#
# COMPACT_ATOMS: atom_id res chain seq x y z
N MET A 1 2.15 -36.46 4.14
CA MET A 1 1.12 -35.54 4.68
C MET A 1 0.84 -34.47 3.63
N ALA A 2 -0.42 -34.04 3.45
CA ALA A 2 -0.75 -32.95 2.53
C ALA A 2 -0.29 -31.59 3.11
N LYS A 3 0.05 -30.63 2.25
CA LYS A 3 0.37 -29.27 2.70
C LYS A 3 -0.89 -28.61 3.32
N PRO A 4 -0.80 -28.00 4.51
CA PRO A 4 -1.93 -27.28 5.11
C PRO A 4 -2.37 -26.07 4.28
N TYR A 5 -3.67 -25.74 4.31
CA TYR A 5 -4.18 -24.51 3.72
C TYR A 5 -4.05 -23.35 4.72
N VAL A 6 -3.04 -22.50 4.49
CA VAL A 6 -2.80 -21.29 5.29
C VAL A 6 -3.57 -20.13 4.66
N ARG A 7 -4.81 -19.92 5.11
CA ARG A 7 -5.67 -18.81 4.67
C ARG A 7 -5.38 -17.53 5.45
N LEU A 8 -5.72 -16.38 4.90
CA LEU A 8 -5.72 -15.11 5.63
C LEU A 8 -6.75 -15.14 6.77
N ASP A 9 -6.36 -14.62 7.93
CA ASP A 9 -7.22 -14.36 9.08
C ASP A 9 -7.16 -12.86 9.40
N LYS A 10 -8.31 -12.19 9.45
CA LYS A 10 -8.37 -10.75 9.74
C LYS A 10 -7.85 -10.38 11.13
N ASN A 11 -7.79 -11.32 12.06
CA ASN A 11 -7.27 -11.09 13.41
C ASN A 11 -5.78 -11.40 13.54
N ASP A 12 -5.15 -11.93 12.47
CA ASP A 12 -3.72 -12.31 12.42
C ASP A 12 -3.09 -11.86 11.09
N ALA A 13 -3.43 -10.64 10.66
CA ALA A 13 -2.94 -10.05 9.43
C ALA A 13 -2.65 -8.56 9.62
N ALA A 14 -1.70 -8.06 8.82
CA ALA A 14 -1.37 -6.65 8.68
C ALA A 14 -1.17 -6.32 7.19
N VAL A 15 -1.33 -5.06 6.82
CA VAL A 15 -1.15 -4.56 5.46
C VAL A 15 0.06 -3.63 5.40
N LEU A 16 0.97 -3.90 4.47
CA LEU A 16 2.15 -3.08 4.22
C LEU A 16 2.01 -2.42 2.84
N LEU A 17 1.85 -1.10 2.81
CA LEU A 17 1.81 -0.33 1.56
C LEU A 17 3.19 0.28 1.30
N VAL A 18 3.93 -0.35 0.40
CA VAL A 18 5.33 -0.05 0.13
C VAL A 18 5.44 0.80 -1.14
N ASP A 19 6.00 2.00 -1.02
CA ASP A 19 6.54 2.82 -2.10
C ASP A 19 5.54 3.15 -3.25
N HIS A 20 4.25 3.32 -2.93
CA HIS A 20 3.23 3.79 -3.89
C HIS A 20 3.35 5.31 -4.13
N GLN A 21 4.51 5.73 -4.61
CA GLN A 21 4.90 7.14 -4.77
C GLN A 21 4.69 7.62 -6.21
N THR A 22 4.29 8.88 -6.38
CA THR A 22 3.86 9.42 -7.68
C THR A 22 4.91 9.28 -8.79
N GLY A 23 6.20 9.41 -8.48
CA GLY A 23 7.28 9.18 -9.44
C GLY A 23 7.43 7.71 -9.81
N LEU A 24 7.41 6.80 -8.82
CA LEU A 24 7.53 5.36 -9.04
C LEU A 24 6.33 4.77 -9.78
N LEU A 25 5.12 5.28 -9.56
CA LEU A 25 3.92 4.87 -10.30
C LEU A 25 4.08 5.04 -11.82
N SER A 26 4.85 6.04 -12.27
CA SER A 26 5.11 6.27 -13.71
C SER A 26 6.00 5.19 -14.37
N LEU A 27 6.68 4.37 -13.55
CA LEU A 27 7.53 3.28 -13.98
C LEU A 27 6.77 1.96 -14.12
N VAL A 28 5.55 1.87 -13.58
CA VAL A 28 4.68 0.70 -13.74
C VAL A 28 4.12 0.68 -15.17
N ARG A 29 4.37 -0.41 -15.90
CA ARG A 29 4.04 -0.54 -17.34
C ARG A 29 3.33 -1.84 -17.71
N ASP A 30 3.25 -2.77 -16.77
CA ASP A 30 2.58 -4.07 -16.91
C ASP A 30 1.08 -3.99 -16.62
N ILE A 31 0.62 -2.91 -15.96
CA ILE A 31 -0.78 -2.62 -15.67
C ILE A 31 -1.10 -1.21 -16.15
N ASP A 32 -2.27 -1.04 -16.77
CA ASP A 32 -2.80 0.27 -17.13
C ASP A 32 -2.86 1.21 -15.89
N PRO A 33 -2.44 2.48 -15.99
CA PRO A 33 -2.32 3.38 -14.84
C PRO A 33 -3.61 3.56 -14.04
N ASP A 34 -4.76 3.70 -14.71
CA ASP A 34 -6.05 3.93 -14.04
C ASP A 34 -6.47 2.68 -13.28
N LYS A 35 -6.31 1.51 -13.91
CA LYS A 35 -6.55 0.22 -13.27
C LYS A 35 -5.62 0.00 -12.09
N PHE A 36 -4.34 0.35 -12.22
CA PHE A 36 -3.36 0.19 -11.15
C PHE A 36 -3.73 1.05 -9.94
N LYS A 37 -4.00 2.35 -10.17
CA LYS A 37 -4.45 3.25 -9.10
C LYS A 37 -5.71 2.71 -8.41
N ASN A 38 -6.71 2.29 -9.18
CA ASN A 38 -7.94 1.73 -8.63
C ASN A 38 -7.69 0.49 -7.74
N ASN A 39 -6.80 -0.42 -8.17
CA ASN A 39 -6.48 -1.62 -7.39
C ASN A 39 -5.77 -1.29 -6.07
N VAL A 40 -4.87 -0.30 -6.08
CA VAL A 40 -4.16 0.16 -4.88
C VAL A 40 -5.14 0.76 -3.87
N LEU A 41 -6.05 1.61 -4.34
CA LEU A 41 -7.08 2.20 -3.50
C LEU A 41 -8.06 1.14 -2.97
N ALA A 42 -8.43 0.15 -3.79
CA ALA A 42 -9.26 -0.96 -3.35
C ALA A 42 -8.57 -1.79 -2.24
N LEU A 43 -7.25 -2.00 -2.31
CA LEU A 43 -6.51 -2.65 -1.21
C LEU A 43 -6.53 -1.80 0.07
N GLY A 44 -6.37 -0.48 -0.06
CA GLY A 44 -6.55 0.45 1.06
C GLY A 44 -7.96 0.35 1.67
N ASP A 45 -9.00 0.36 0.84
CA ASP A 45 -10.39 0.21 1.29
C ASP A 45 -10.62 -1.09 2.03
N LEU A 46 -10.06 -2.20 1.54
CA LEU A 46 -10.14 -3.50 2.21
C LEU A 46 -9.44 -3.48 3.58
N ALA A 47 -8.23 -2.93 3.65
CA ALA A 47 -7.48 -2.83 4.90
C ALA A 47 -8.25 -2.01 5.95
N LYS A 48 -8.81 -0.87 5.53
CA LYS A 48 -9.65 -0.01 6.37
C LYS A 48 -10.96 -0.70 6.78
N TYR A 49 -11.64 -1.35 5.84
CA TYR A 49 -12.91 -2.06 6.08
C TYR A 49 -12.77 -3.17 7.11
N PHE A 50 -11.69 -3.95 7.04
CA PHE A 50 -11.41 -5.03 7.99
C PHE A 50 -10.72 -4.57 9.28
N GLY A 51 -10.35 -3.29 9.39
CA GLY A 51 -9.65 -2.75 10.55
C GLY A 51 -8.24 -3.32 10.73
N LEU A 52 -7.56 -3.65 9.63
CA LEU A 52 -6.24 -4.26 9.68
C LEU A 52 -5.17 -3.23 10.07
N PRO A 53 -4.21 -3.60 10.94
CA PRO A 53 -3.00 -2.80 11.15
C PRO A 53 -2.33 -2.51 9.81
N THR A 54 -2.18 -1.23 9.46
CA THR A 54 -1.64 -0.79 8.18
C THR A 54 -0.37 0.02 8.41
N ILE A 55 0.68 -0.25 7.64
CA ILE A 55 1.94 0.48 7.68
C ILE A 55 2.20 1.07 6.29
N LEU A 56 2.58 2.35 6.26
CA LEU A 56 2.96 3.08 5.06
C LEU A 56 4.47 3.28 5.05
N THR A 57 5.12 3.03 3.91
CA THR A 57 6.53 3.38 3.73
C THR A 57 6.79 3.96 2.35
N THR A 58 7.77 4.86 2.30
CA THR A 58 8.27 5.48 1.07
C THR A 58 9.79 5.34 0.99
N SER A 59 10.33 5.44 -0.23
CA SER A 59 11.76 5.50 -0.52
C SER A 59 12.09 6.82 -1.19
N PHE A 60 13.02 7.57 -0.60
CA PHE A 60 13.56 8.82 -1.15
C PHE A 60 12.46 9.79 -1.64
N GLU A 61 11.46 10.05 -0.78
CA GLU A 61 10.23 10.75 -1.17
C GLU A 61 10.40 12.23 -1.55
N ASN A 62 11.47 12.86 -1.09
CA ASN A 62 11.85 14.23 -1.47
C ASN A 62 12.70 14.26 -2.76
N GLY A 63 12.97 13.10 -3.35
CA GLY A 63 13.73 12.94 -4.59
C GLY A 63 12.83 12.64 -5.80
N PRO A 64 13.37 12.02 -6.86
CA PRO A 64 12.63 11.73 -8.09
C PRO A 64 11.49 10.72 -7.89
N ASN A 65 11.49 9.95 -6.79
CA ASN A 65 10.41 9.02 -6.47
C ASN A 65 9.11 9.75 -6.10
N GLY A 66 9.21 10.98 -5.61
CA GLY A 66 8.07 11.81 -5.24
C GLY A 66 7.35 11.36 -3.95
N PRO A 67 6.29 12.07 -3.53
CA PRO A 67 5.52 11.72 -2.35
C PRO A 67 4.70 10.44 -2.55
N LEU A 68 4.31 9.78 -1.45
CA LEU A 68 3.24 8.78 -1.47
C LEU A 68 1.96 9.40 -2.06
N VAL A 69 1.16 8.61 -2.77
CA VAL A 69 -0.16 9.06 -3.25
C VAL A 69 -0.99 9.64 -2.09
N PRO A 70 -1.57 10.85 -2.26
CA PRO A 70 -2.31 11.54 -1.19
C PRO A 70 -3.44 10.71 -0.61
N GLU A 71 -4.16 9.96 -1.45
CA GLU A 71 -5.31 9.17 -1.06
C GLU A 71 -4.96 8.14 0.03
N LEU A 72 -3.77 7.52 -0.03
CA LEU A 72 -3.34 6.57 1.00
C LEU A 72 -3.01 7.26 2.33
N LYS A 73 -2.43 8.48 2.30
CA LYS A 73 -2.18 9.27 3.52
C LYS A 73 -3.48 9.71 4.17
N GLU A 74 -4.44 10.17 3.37
CA GLU A 74 -5.77 10.60 3.84
C GLU A 74 -6.59 9.43 4.38
N GLN A 75 -6.45 8.24 3.77
CA GLN A 75 -7.16 7.04 4.21
C GLN A 75 -6.65 6.51 5.55
N PHE A 76 -5.35 6.64 5.82
CA PHE A 76 -4.65 6.13 6.99
C PHE A 76 -3.83 7.22 7.72
N PRO A 77 -4.47 8.26 8.27
CA PRO A 77 -3.76 9.38 8.88
C PRO A 77 -2.95 8.99 10.13
N ASP A 78 -3.39 7.94 10.84
CA ASP A 78 -2.79 7.48 12.09
C ASP A 78 -1.88 6.25 11.92
N ALA A 79 -1.72 5.75 10.69
CA ALA A 79 -0.86 4.59 10.43
C ALA A 79 0.63 4.97 10.59
N PRO A 80 1.48 4.05 11.07
CA PRO A 80 2.92 4.25 11.04
C PRO A 80 3.41 4.59 9.63
N TYR A 81 4.04 5.76 9.50
CA TYR A 81 4.59 6.26 8.25
C TYR A 81 6.12 6.30 8.33
N ILE A 82 6.79 5.44 7.56
CA ILE A 82 8.26 5.33 7.55
C ILE A 82 8.81 5.84 6.22
N ALA A 83 9.31 7.07 6.22
CA ALA A 83 10.05 7.64 5.09
C ALA A 83 11.52 7.19 5.15
N ARG A 84 11.94 6.41 4.15
CA ARG A 84 13.31 5.88 4.05
C ARG A 84 14.16 6.78 3.13
N PRO A 85 15.47 6.96 3.44
CA PRO A 85 16.39 7.75 2.64
C PRO A 85 16.60 7.16 1.24
#